data_AF-A0A852KQ64-F1
#
_entry.id   AF-A0A852KQ64-F1
#
_cell.length_a   1.000
_cell.length_b   1.000
_cell.length_c   1.000
_cell.angle_alpha   90.00
_cell.angle_beta   90.00
_cell.angle_gamma   90.00
#
_symmetry.space_group_name_H-M   'P 1'
#
loop_
_entity.id
_entity.type
_entity.pdbx_description
1 polymer ?
#
loop_
_entity_poly.entity_id
_entity_poly.type
_entity_poly.pdbx_seq_one_letter_code
_entity_poly.pdbx_strand_id
1 'polypeptide(L)'
;LRKNLEDFTGPREKSDLAIVSFDIYADILNGEKNIFDWNVKQLFVYLSVEYSTKNNALNQVVLWDKILLRGDNPRLFLKDMKSKYFFFDDGNGLKANRNVTFTLSWNVIPNAGILPLITGSGQLSVPFPDNYETTKSY
;
A
#
# COMPACT_ATOMS: atom_id res chain seq x y z
N LEU A 1 -18.56 10.98 -8.82
CA LEU A 1 -18.59 11.73 -7.54
C LEU A 1 -17.26 12.46 -7.36
N ARG A 2 -17.24 13.80 -7.43
CA ARG A 2 -16.07 14.59 -6.99
C ARG A 2 -16.09 14.61 -5.47
N LYS A 3 -15.20 13.87 -4.82
CA LYS A 3 -14.97 14.00 -3.39
C LYS A 3 -14.08 15.24 -3.24
N ASN A 4 -14.60 16.33 -2.67
CA ASN A 4 -13.76 17.48 -2.31
C ASN A 4 -12.66 16.94 -1.39
N LEU A 5 -11.42 17.03 -1.85
CA LEU A 5 -10.24 16.73 -1.05
C LEU A 5 -10.08 17.89 -0.08
N GLU A 6 -10.18 17.61 1.21
CA GLU A 6 -9.80 18.57 2.24
C GLU A 6 -8.31 18.88 2.07
N ASP A 7 -7.99 20.17 2.03
CA ASP A 7 -6.61 20.64 1.92
C ASP A 7 -5.95 20.44 3.29
N PHE A 8 -5.22 19.32 3.44
CA PHE A 8 -4.49 19.00 4.68
C PHE A 8 -3.15 19.74 4.77
N THR A 9 -2.88 20.72 3.90
CA THR A 9 -1.65 21.50 3.96
C THR A 9 -1.71 22.46 5.15
N GLY A 10 -0.72 22.35 6.03
CA GLY A 10 -0.51 23.33 7.09
C GLY A 10 -0.11 24.70 6.50
N PRO A 11 -0.05 25.76 7.32
CA PRO A 11 0.38 27.10 6.86
C PRO A 11 1.83 27.16 6.33
N ARG A 12 2.57 26.03 6.35
CA ARG A 12 3.92 25.88 5.80
C ARG A 12 3.89 24.80 4.72
N GLU A 13 4.29 25.21 3.51
CA GLU A 13 4.53 24.41 2.29
C GLU A 13 3.42 23.42 1.88
N LYS A 14 3.13 23.37 0.58
CA LYS A 14 2.12 22.41 0.08
C LYS A 14 2.69 21.00 0.18
N SER A 15 2.02 20.15 0.94
CA SER A 15 2.24 18.70 0.99
C SER A 15 1.84 18.04 -0.32
N ASP A 16 2.57 17.00 -0.72
CA ASP A 16 2.29 16.23 -1.92
C ASP A 16 1.20 15.16 -1.67
N LEU A 17 0.27 15.04 -2.62
CA LEU A 17 -0.81 14.06 -2.57
C LEU A 17 -0.98 13.39 -3.93
N ALA A 18 -0.94 12.06 -3.94
CA ALA A 18 -1.17 11.26 -5.14
C ALA A 18 -2.21 10.15 -4.90
N ILE A 19 -2.90 9.75 -5.97
CA ILE A 19 -3.69 8.52 -6.03
C ILE A 19 -2.95 7.58 -6.97
N VAL A 20 -2.60 6.39 -6.48
CA VAL A 20 -1.90 5.38 -7.27
C VAL A 20 -2.91 4.36 -7.77
N SER A 21 -2.76 3.93 -9.02
CA SER A 21 -3.49 2.78 -9.57
C SER A 21 -2.51 1.63 -9.78
N PHE A 22 -2.91 0.42 -9.42
CA PHE A 22 -2.02 -0.75 -9.45
C PHE A 22 -2.74 -2.04 -9.82
N ASP A 23 -1.96 -2.98 -10.32
CA ASP A 23 -2.34 -4.36 -10.55
C ASP A 23 -1.62 -5.27 -9.54
N ILE A 24 -2.36 -6.19 -8.92
CA ILE A 24 -1.79 -7.21 -8.03
C ILE A 24 -2.23 -8.58 -8.50
N TYR A 25 -1.23 -9.42 -8.77
CA TYR A 25 -1.39 -10.84 -9.04
C TYR A 25 -0.60 -11.59 -7.99
N ALA A 26 -1.28 -12.15 -6.99
CA ALA A 26 -0.63 -12.86 -5.89
C ALA A 26 -1.45 -14.08 -5.48
N ASP A 27 -0.75 -15.17 -5.17
CA ASP A 27 -1.35 -16.38 -4.65
C ASP A 27 -0.83 -16.65 -3.24
N ILE A 28 -1.52 -16.10 -2.24
CA ILE A 28 -0.99 -15.97 -0.89
C ILE A 28 -0.98 -17.33 -0.16
N LEU A 29 -1.81 -18.29 -0.58
CA LEU A 29 -1.95 -19.59 0.11
C LEU A 29 -1.36 -20.80 -0.63
N ASN A 30 -0.84 -20.66 -1.85
CA ASN A 30 -0.37 -21.83 -2.65
C ASN A 30 1.09 -22.26 -2.39
N GLY A 31 1.82 -21.61 -1.48
CA GLY A 31 3.17 -22.00 -1.07
C GLY A 31 3.19 -22.90 0.16
N GLU A 32 3.05 -24.21 -0.03
CA GLU A 32 3.50 -25.30 0.87
C GLU A 32 2.87 -25.46 2.27
N LYS A 33 2.05 -24.54 2.79
CA LYS A 33 1.34 -24.74 4.07
C LYS A 33 0.02 -23.99 4.09
N ASN A 34 -1.06 -24.66 4.51
CA ASN A 34 -2.34 -23.99 4.77
C ASN A 34 -2.14 -22.96 5.90
N ILE A 35 -2.02 -21.68 5.53
CA ILE A 35 -1.84 -20.58 6.48
C ILE A 35 -3.05 -20.49 7.43
N PHE A 36 -4.25 -20.89 6.98
CA PHE A 36 -5.45 -20.94 7.83
C PHE A 36 -5.53 -22.24 8.65
N ASP A 37 -4.62 -22.43 9.60
CA ASP A 37 -4.75 -23.49 10.64
C ASP A 37 -5.88 -23.17 11.64
N TRP A 38 -6.10 -24.02 12.65
CA TRP A 38 -7.18 -23.85 13.64
C TRP A 38 -7.11 -22.52 14.42
N ASN A 39 -5.92 -21.94 14.59
CA ASN A 39 -5.74 -20.73 15.36
C ASN A 39 -5.78 -19.47 14.49
N VAL A 40 -5.65 -19.55 13.17
CA VAL A 40 -5.71 -18.35 12.32
C VAL A 40 -7.15 -17.90 12.09
N LYS A 41 -7.43 -16.66 12.52
CA LYS A 41 -8.72 -15.99 12.36
C LYS A 41 -8.84 -15.33 10.99
N GLN A 42 -7.82 -14.54 10.64
CA GLN A 42 -7.80 -13.71 9.44
C GLN A 42 -6.38 -13.37 9.03
N LEU A 43 -6.19 -13.00 7.76
CA LEU A 43 -5.00 -12.33 7.28
C LEU A 43 -5.30 -10.86 7.06
N PHE A 44 -4.40 -9.99 7.51
CA PHE A 44 -4.43 -8.57 7.17
C PHE A 44 -3.41 -8.32 6.06
N VAL A 45 -3.89 -8.26 4.82
CA VAL A 45 -3.07 -8.01 3.63
C VAL A 45 -3.05 -6.53 3.33
N TYR A 46 -1.89 -5.97 3.01
CA TYR A 46 -1.76 -4.56 2.69
C TYR A 46 -0.65 -4.30 1.68
N LEU A 47 -0.88 -3.30 0.84
CA LEU A 47 0.11 -2.74 -0.07
C LEU A 47 0.68 -1.48 0.59
N SER A 48 1.98 -1.50 0.86
CA SER A 48 2.73 -0.32 1.30
C SER A 48 3.66 0.19 0.21
N VAL A 49 4.02 1.46 0.33
CA VAL A 49 5.06 2.10 -0.47
C VAL A 49 6.15 2.63 0.45
N GLU A 50 7.39 2.38 0.07
CA GLU A 50 8.60 2.79 0.79
C GLU A 50 9.47 3.64 -0.13
N TYR A 51 9.91 4.79 0.39
CA TYR A 51 10.73 5.74 -0.35
C TYR A 51 11.53 6.62 0.62
N SER A 52 12.63 7.19 0.14
CA SER A 52 13.44 8.13 0.91
C SER A 52 13.26 9.55 0.41
N THR A 53 13.41 10.51 1.32
CA THR A 53 13.41 11.95 1.01
C THR A 53 14.67 12.57 1.60
N LYS A 54 14.91 13.85 1.32
CA LYS A 54 16.06 14.58 1.89
C LYS A 54 16.03 14.60 3.42
N ASN A 55 14.84 14.64 4.00
CA ASN A 55 14.65 14.80 5.45
C ASN A 55 14.45 13.45 6.16
N ASN A 56 13.96 12.43 5.46
CA ASN A 56 13.65 11.13 6.05
C ASN A 56 14.31 10.00 5.25
N ALA A 57 15.12 9.20 5.93
CA ALA A 57 15.79 8.05 5.32
C ALA A 57 14.81 6.96 4.87
N LEU A 58 13.66 6.85 5.55
CA LEU A 58 12.59 5.90 5.24
C LEU A 58 11.23 6.54 5.53
N ASN A 59 10.40 6.63 4.50
CA ASN A 59 8.98 6.94 4.60
C ASN A 59 8.22 5.70 4.15
N GLN A 60 7.22 5.28 4.93
CA GLN A 60 6.39 4.12 4.61
C GLN A 60 4.92 4.51 4.72
N VAL A 61 4.17 4.31 3.64
CA VAL A 61 2.74 4.67 3.56
C VAL A 61 1.94 3.45 3.09
N VAL A 62 0.82 3.17 3.76
CA VAL A 62 -0.11 2.11 3.33
C VAL A 62 -1.09 2.69 2.32
N LEU A 63 -1.14 2.10 1.12
CA LEU A 63 -1.99 2.57 0.02
C LEU A 63 -3.30 1.81 -0.05
N TRP A 64 -3.30 0.54 0.35
CA TRP A 64 -4.46 -0.34 0.25
C TRP A 64 -4.35 -1.48 1.26
N ASP A 65 -5.50 -1.97 1.72
CA ASP A 65 -5.61 -3.11 2.63
C ASP A 65 -6.83 -3.99 2.29
N LYS A 66 -6.73 -5.27 2.64
CA LYS A 66 -7.82 -6.24 2.59
C LYS A 66 -7.65 -7.27 3.70
N ILE A 67 -8.77 -7.56 4.36
CA ILE A 67 -8.87 -8.70 5.28
C ILE A 67 -9.25 -9.94 4.47
N LEU A 68 -8.48 -11.01 4.58
CA LEU A 68 -8.86 -12.33 4.08
C LEU A 68 -9.29 -13.20 5.26
N LEU A 69 -10.46 -13.81 5.13
CA LEU A 69 -11.03 -14.74 6.11
C LEU A 69 -10.82 -16.19 5.66
N ARG A 70 -11.00 -17.13 6.60
CA ARG A 70 -11.02 -18.55 6.27
C ARG A 70 -12.12 -18.84 5.25
N GLY A 71 -11.75 -19.51 4.15
CA GLY A 71 -12.67 -19.85 3.07
C GLY A 71 -12.71 -18.82 1.94
N ASP A 72 -12.07 -17.66 2.10
CA ASP A 72 -11.89 -16.72 1.00
C ASP A 72 -10.98 -17.29 -0.09
N ASN A 73 -11.17 -16.81 -1.31
CA ASN A 73 -10.27 -17.13 -2.41
C ASN A 73 -8.86 -16.54 -2.11
N PRO A 74 -7.82 -17.36 -2.04
CA PRO A 74 -6.47 -16.90 -1.71
C PRO A 74 -5.76 -16.17 -2.84
N ARG A 75 -6.31 -16.28 -4.06
CA ARG A 75 -5.77 -15.61 -5.24
C ARG A 75 -6.26 -14.18 -5.26
N LEU A 76 -5.34 -13.25 -5.07
CA LEU A 76 -5.55 -11.84 -5.34
C LEU A 76 -5.31 -11.59 -6.82
N PHE A 77 -6.39 -11.24 -7.51
CA PHE A 77 -6.38 -10.78 -8.90
C PHE A 77 -7.05 -9.40 -8.91
N LEU A 78 -6.25 -8.36 -8.67
CA LEU A 78 -6.71 -6.98 -8.64
C LEU A 78 -6.16 -6.30 -9.89
N LYS A 79 -7.03 -5.65 -10.65
CA LYS A 79 -6.69 -4.95 -11.89
C LYS A 79 -7.25 -3.54 -11.85
N ASP A 80 -6.44 -2.56 -12.26
CA ASP A 80 -6.77 -1.13 -12.25
C ASP A 80 -7.34 -0.67 -10.90
N MET A 81 -6.78 -1.20 -9.82
CA MET A 81 -7.24 -0.90 -8.47
C MET A 81 -6.66 0.45 -8.04
N LYS A 82 -7.52 1.38 -7.63
CA LYS A 82 -7.09 2.65 -7.04
C LYS A 82 -6.72 2.46 -5.57
N SER A 83 -5.73 3.21 -5.11
CA SER A 83 -5.36 3.26 -3.70
C SER A 83 -6.57 3.67 -2.85
N LYS A 84 -6.74 2.98 -1.72
CA LYS A 84 -7.79 3.26 -0.73
C LYS A 84 -7.44 4.51 0.08
N TYR A 85 -6.16 4.65 0.39
CA TYR A 85 -5.60 5.82 1.05
C TYR A 85 -4.79 6.65 0.07
N PHE A 86 -4.70 7.95 0.35
CA PHE A 86 -3.86 8.85 -0.43
C PHE A 86 -2.40 8.54 -0.17
N PHE A 87 -1.60 8.60 -1.23
CA PHE A 87 -0.16 8.64 -1.08
C PHE A 87 0.22 10.07 -0.71
N PHE A 88 0.28 10.32 0.59
CA PHE A 88 0.58 11.62 1.17
C PHE A 88 2.04 11.67 1.62
N ASP A 89 2.75 12.74 1.25
CA ASP A 89 4.06 13.09 1.78
C ASP A 89 3.95 14.44 2.50
N ASP A 90 4.56 14.54 3.67
CA ASP A 90 4.50 15.76 4.49
C ASP A 90 5.31 16.93 3.89
N GLY A 91 6.09 16.69 2.84
CA GLY A 91 6.77 17.70 2.03
C GLY A 91 6.49 17.55 0.53
N ASN A 92 7.54 17.78 -0.27
CA ASN A 92 7.51 17.69 -1.75
C ASN A 92 8.37 16.51 -2.27
N GLY A 93 8.43 15.41 -1.51
CA GLY A 93 9.41 14.34 -1.70
C GLY A 93 9.04 13.25 -2.71
N LEU A 94 7.85 13.33 -3.31
CA LEU A 94 7.36 12.30 -4.23
C LEU A 94 7.83 12.53 -5.67
N LYS A 95 7.96 13.78 -6.11
CA LYS A 95 8.43 14.11 -7.47
C LYS A 95 9.87 13.67 -7.66
N ALA A 96 10.17 13.14 -8.85
CA ALA A 96 11.51 12.71 -9.25
C ALA A 96 12.15 11.69 -8.30
N ASN A 97 11.33 11.03 -7.45
CA ASN A 97 11.82 10.03 -6.53
C ASN A 97 12.14 8.74 -7.30
N ARG A 98 13.43 8.41 -7.37
CA ARG A 98 13.91 7.33 -8.26
C ARG A 98 13.63 5.94 -7.71
N ASN A 99 13.48 5.81 -6.40
CA ASN A 99 13.40 4.53 -5.72
C ASN A 99 12.15 4.50 -4.84
N VAL A 100 11.01 4.26 -5.47
CA VAL A 100 9.74 4.05 -4.78
C VAL A 100 9.38 2.57 -4.86
N THR A 101 9.42 1.90 -3.71
CA THR A 101 9.25 0.44 -3.61
C THR A 101 7.86 0.12 -3.07
N PHE A 102 7.05 -0.53 -3.89
CA PHE A 102 5.78 -1.09 -3.50
C PHE A 102 6.01 -2.48 -2.92
N THR A 103 5.48 -2.74 -1.74
CA THR A 103 5.58 -4.04 -1.07
C THR A 103 4.18 -4.54 -0.73
N LEU A 104 3.83 -5.72 -1.23
CA LEU A 104 2.67 -6.46 -0.77
C LEU A 104 3.08 -7.31 0.43
N SER A 105 2.45 -7.05 1.57
CA SER A 105 2.70 -7.71 2.84
C SER A 105 1.40 -8.27 3.41
N TRP A 106 1.49 -9.25 4.30
CA TRP A 106 0.34 -9.72 5.06
C TRP A 106 0.73 -10.10 6.47
N ASN A 107 -0.12 -9.81 7.45
CA ASN A 107 0.02 -10.25 8.83
C ASN A 107 -0.97 -11.39 9.12
N VAL A 108 -0.51 -12.40 9.85
CA VAL A 108 -1.36 -13.51 10.33
C VAL A 108 -1.97 -13.12 11.67
N ILE A 109 -3.30 -13.03 11.74
CA ILE A 109 -4.02 -12.68 12.97
C ILE A 109 -4.63 -13.95 13.58
N PRO A 110 -4.17 -14.38 14.77
CA PRO A 110 -4.71 -15.54 15.45
C PRO A 110 -6.03 -15.23 16.18
N ASN A 111 -6.75 -16.29 16.54
CA ASN A 111 -7.90 -16.26 17.45
C ASN A 111 -7.43 -15.93 18.88
N ALA A 112 -6.30 -16.50 19.30
CA ALA A 112 -5.67 -16.22 20.59
C ALA A 112 -4.14 -16.42 20.54
N GLY A 113 -3.42 -15.72 21.42
CA GLY A 113 -1.98 -15.85 21.61
C GLY A 113 -1.17 -14.72 20.97
N ILE A 114 0.11 -15.02 20.67
CA ILE A 114 1.08 -14.06 20.12
C ILE A 114 0.64 -13.63 18.73
N LEU A 115 0.73 -12.33 18.42
CA LEU A 115 0.60 -11.81 17.06
C LEU A 115 1.93 -12.00 16.33
N PRO A 116 2.08 -13.02 15.46
CA PRO A 116 3.34 -13.24 14.79
C PRO A 116 3.51 -12.19 13.68
N LEU A 117 4.67 -11.54 13.65
CA LEU A 117 5.07 -10.68 12.54
C LEU A 117 5.62 -11.56 11.40
N ILE A 118 4.74 -12.33 10.77
CA ILE A 118 5.07 -13.12 9.57
C ILE A 118 4.71 -12.24 8.39
N THR A 119 5.70 -11.80 7.63
CA THR A 119 5.51 -11.06 6.38
C THR A 119 5.92 -11.95 5.23
N GLY A 120 5.00 -12.31 4.33
CA GLY A 120 5.40 -12.75 3.00
C GLY A 120 5.55 -11.55 2.08
N SER A 121 6.43 -11.65 1.10
CA SER A 121 6.90 -10.49 0.35
C SER A 121 6.77 -10.68 -1.16
N GLY A 122 6.15 -9.70 -1.80
CA GLY A 122 6.32 -9.39 -3.22
C GLY A 122 6.63 -7.90 -3.33
N GLN A 123 7.69 -7.54 -4.05
CA GLN A 123 8.16 -6.16 -4.16
C GLN A 123 8.28 -5.73 -5.62
N LEU A 124 7.95 -4.47 -5.88
CA LEU A 124 8.16 -3.81 -7.16
C LEU A 124 8.67 -2.39 -6.90
N SER A 125 9.88 -2.09 -7.37
CA SER A 125 10.43 -0.73 -7.33
C SER A 125 10.26 -0.05 -8.67
N VAL A 126 9.68 1.14 -8.65
CA VAL A 126 9.51 1.99 -9.84
C VAL A 126 9.92 3.43 -9.52
N PRO A 127 10.47 4.16 -10.51
CA PRO A 127 10.70 5.59 -10.37
C PRO A 127 9.36 6.34 -10.47
N PHE A 128 9.22 7.40 -9.68
CA PHE A 128 8.12 8.36 -9.81
C PHE A 128 8.45 9.42 -10.85
N PRO A 129 7.43 9.95 -11.56
CA PRO A 129 7.63 10.93 -12.61
C PRO A 129 8.13 12.27 -12.07
N ASP A 130 8.84 13.02 -12.92
CA ASP A 130 9.34 14.36 -12.58
C ASP A 130 8.21 15.40 -12.50
N ASN A 131 7.07 15.13 -13.13
CA ASN A 131 5.91 16.01 -13.19
C ASN A 131 4.63 15.29 -12.79
N TYR A 132 3.74 15.97 -12.07
CA TYR A 132 2.40 15.47 -11.82
C TYR A 132 1.51 15.65 -13.04
N GLU A 133 0.70 14.64 -13.34
CA GLU A 133 -0.43 14.81 -14.24
C GLU A 133 -1.46 15.72 -13.57
N THR A 134 -1.43 17.01 -13.94
CA THR A 134 -2.53 17.90 -13.59
C THR A 134 -3.76 17.44 -14.37
N THR A 135 -4.84 17.13 -13.67
CA THR A 135 -6.12 16.88 -14.34
C THR A 135 -6.47 18.16 -15.08
N LYS A 136 -6.43 18.16 -16.42
CA LYS A 136 -6.81 19.33 -17.22
C LYS A 136 -8.18 19.81 -16.74
N SER A 137 -8.22 21.01 -16.18
CA SER A 137 -9.45 21.74 -15.92
C SER A 137 -10.04 22.15 -17.27
N TYR A 138 -11.08 21.44 -17.70
CA TYR A 138 -12.04 21.96 -18.68
C TYR A 138 -13.06 22.85 -17.97
#